data_AF-A0A9D8L687-F1
#
_entry.id   AF-A0A9D8L687-F1
#
_cell.length_a   1.000
_cell.length_b   1.000
_cell.length_c   1.000
_cell.angle_alpha   90.00
_cell.angle_beta   90.00
_cell.angle_gamma   90.00
#
_symmetry.space_group_name_H-M   'P 1'
#
loop_
_entity.id
_entity.type
_entity.pdbx_description
1 polymer ?
#
loop_
_entity_poly.entity_id
_entity_poly.type
_entity_poly.pdbx_seq_one_letter_code
_entity_poly.pdbx_strand_id
1 'polypeptide(L)'
;MRRFNVALIVSVCWLAAMMVAAGAFVLFGAGLVALVIAGLAASAAAVAGMVVGRRADRAAAARLAVIGQAVGVRDGEAASLEAIVSSLGARLDRAHNFKSAFAALRQPAVLIGGDGEILGATGGLTAAEPAAEEGGIISDVLGGGMLLEDMAAESIAVVGDRRYVAERRELGGGRSLIEFSPAGYHIADDDFDAF
;
A
#
# COMPACT_ATOMS: atom_id res chain seq x y z
N MET A 1 -14.94 3.12 21.18
CA MET A 1 -15.48 2.30 22.31
C MET A 1 -14.41 1.77 23.27
N ARG A 2 -13.26 1.22 22.82
CA ARG A 2 -12.21 0.70 23.73
C ARG A 2 -11.57 1.73 24.70
N ARG A 3 -11.38 2.98 24.28
CA ARG A 3 -10.89 4.07 25.17
C ARG A 3 -11.86 4.36 26.32
N PHE A 4 -13.17 4.31 26.06
CA PHE A 4 -14.20 4.41 27.09
C PHE A 4 -14.12 3.25 28.08
N ASN A 5 -13.88 2.02 27.62
CA ASN A 5 -13.76 0.87 28.52
C ASN A 5 -12.54 0.97 29.45
N VAL A 6 -11.40 1.46 28.96
CA VAL A 6 -10.21 1.66 29.79
C VAL A 6 -10.43 2.78 30.81
N ALA A 7 -10.98 3.91 30.37
CA ALA A 7 -11.34 5.01 31.27
C ALA A 7 -12.34 4.54 32.34
N LEU A 8 -13.35 3.76 31.95
CA LEU A 8 -14.37 3.24 32.85
C LEU A 8 -13.81 2.23 33.85
N ILE A 9 -12.89 1.33 33.45
CA ILE A 9 -12.19 0.41 34.36
C ILE A 9 -11.36 1.20 35.38
N VAL A 10 -10.61 2.23 34.94
CA VAL A 10 -9.82 3.08 35.83
C VAL A 10 -10.73 3.85 36.79
N SER A 11 -11.85 4.38 36.32
CA SER A 11 -12.85 5.06 37.14
C SER A 11 -13.48 4.11 38.17
N VAL A 12 -13.81 2.87 37.81
CA VAL A 12 -14.36 1.87 38.74
C VAL A 12 -13.33 1.49 39.81
N CYS A 13 -12.05 1.34 39.45
CA CYS A 13 -10.99 1.09 40.43
C CYS A 13 -10.84 2.25 41.43
N TRP A 14 -10.92 3.50 40.95
CA TRP A 14 -10.90 4.68 41.81
C TRP A 14 -12.12 4.78 42.71
N LEU A 15 -13.30 4.46 42.18
CA LEU A 15 -14.56 4.48 42.91
C LEU A 15 -14.58 3.41 44.01
N ALA A 16 -14.05 2.21 43.72
CA ALA A 16 -13.85 1.17 44.72
C ALA A 16 -12.87 1.59 45.82
N ALA A 17 -11.75 2.23 45.46
CA ALA A 17 -10.79 2.74 46.44
C ALA A 17 -11.39 3.84 47.33
N MET A 18 -12.17 4.77 46.75
CA MET A 18 -12.91 5.78 47.49
C MET A 18 -13.93 5.15 48.45
N MET A 19 -14.65 4.12 48.00
CA MET A 19 -15.62 3.41 48.83
C MET A 19 -14.96 2.66 50.00
N VAL A 20 -13.80 2.04 49.77
CA VAL A 20 -13.00 1.40 50.83
C VAL A 20 -12.47 2.44 51.82
N ALA A 21 -11.98 3.59 51.33
CA ALA A 21 -11.52 4.68 52.19
C ALA A 21 -12.66 5.27 53.04
N ALA A 22 -13.84 5.49 52.43
CA ALA A 22 -15.02 5.96 53.14
C ALA A 22 -15.50 4.94 54.19
N GLY A 23 -15.53 3.65 53.85
CA GLY A 23 -15.89 2.58 54.79
C GLY A 23 -14.92 2.49 55.96
N ALA A 24 -13.61 2.60 55.71
CA ALA A 24 -12.60 2.62 56.77
C ALA A 24 -12.76 3.83 57.70
N PHE A 25 -13.11 5.00 57.16
CA PHE A 25 -13.36 6.20 57.95
C PHE A 25 -14.62 6.09 58.82
N VAL A 26 -15.67 5.42 58.32
CA VAL A 26 -16.91 5.18 59.09
C VAL A 26 -16.69 4.14 60.20
N LEU A 27 -15.90 3.09 59.95
CA LEU A 27 -15.68 1.99 60.90
C LEU A 27 -14.66 2.34 62.01
N PHE A 28 -13.58 3.04 61.66
CA PHE A 28 -12.47 3.31 62.57
C PHE A 28 -12.36 4.77 63.00
N GLY A 29 -13.22 5.65 62.46
CA GLY A 29 -13.17 7.09 62.70
C GLY A 29 -11.95 7.77 62.04
N ALA A 30 -11.71 9.02 62.42
CA ALA A 30 -10.56 9.82 61.97
C ALA A 30 -9.26 9.39 62.70
N GLY A 31 -8.84 8.14 62.48
CA GLY A 31 -7.66 7.54 63.10
C GLY A 31 -6.55 7.21 62.10
N LEU A 32 -5.33 7.01 62.62
CA LEU A 32 -4.15 6.60 61.84
C LEU A 32 -4.40 5.33 61.01
N VAL A 33 -5.20 4.40 61.53
CA VAL A 33 -5.57 3.14 60.84
C VAL A 33 -6.40 3.41 59.58
N ALA A 34 -7.38 4.31 59.64
CA ALA A 34 -8.19 4.68 58.47
C ALA A 34 -7.34 5.37 57.39
N LEU A 35 -6.37 6.20 57.79
CA LEU A 35 -5.40 6.84 56.90
C LEU A 35 -4.51 5.82 56.17
N VAL A 36 -4.02 4.80 56.88
CA VAL A 36 -3.19 3.74 56.27
C VAL A 36 -3.99 2.91 55.26
N ILE A 37 -5.23 2.55 55.60
CA ILE A 37 -6.11 1.79 54.70
C ILE A 37 -6.46 2.61 53.45
N ALA A 38 -6.78 3.90 53.61
CA ALA A 38 -7.05 4.80 52.50
C ALA A 38 -5.83 4.98 51.59
N GLY A 39 -4.63 5.13 52.17
CA GLY A 39 -3.37 5.21 51.43
C GLY A 39 -3.06 3.95 50.63
N LEU A 40 -3.26 2.78 51.24
CA LEU A 40 -3.10 1.48 50.56
C LEU A 40 -4.11 1.33 49.41
N ALA A 41 -5.39 1.66 49.63
CA ALA A 41 -6.42 1.60 48.59
C ALA A 41 -6.11 2.56 47.42
N ALA A 42 -5.67 3.78 47.70
CA ALA A 42 -5.28 4.75 46.67
C ALA A 42 -4.05 4.27 45.87
N SER A 43 -3.03 3.76 46.56
CA SER A 43 -1.82 3.23 45.90
C SER A 43 -2.14 2.02 45.01
N ALA A 44 -3.00 1.11 45.47
CA ALA A 44 -3.47 -0.04 44.70
C ALA A 44 -4.25 0.40 43.45
N ALA A 45 -5.14 1.40 43.55
CA ALA A 45 -5.87 1.93 42.40
C ALA A 45 -4.95 2.61 41.38
N ALA A 46 -3.94 3.37 41.85
CA ALA A 46 -2.94 3.99 40.99
C ALA A 46 -2.12 2.94 40.21
N VAL A 47 -1.64 1.90 40.90
CA VAL A 47 -0.89 0.80 40.28
C VAL A 47 -1.77 0.04 39.28
N ALA A 48 -3.00 -0.29 39.66
CA ALA A 48 -3.95 -0.98 38.77
C ALA A 48 -4.22 -0.16 37.50
N GLY A 49 -4.47 1.14 37.62
CA GLY A 49 -4.68 2.03 36.49
C GLY A 49 -3.46 2.10 35.57
N MET A 50 -2.25 2.18 36.13
CA MET A 50 -1.01 2.22 35.36
C MET A 50 -0.77 0.91 34.60
N VAL A 51 -1.06 -0.24 35.22
CA VAL A 51 -0.92 -1.57 34.59
C VAL A 51 -1.93 -1.75 33.46
N VAL A 52 -3.19 -1.36 33.68
CA VAL A 52 -4.25 -1.45 32.66
C VAL A 52 -3.94 -0.53 31.49
N GLY A 53 -3.51 0.70 31.75
CA GLY A 53 -3.09 1.65 30.70
C GLY A 53 -1.95 1.10 29.86
N ARG A 54 -0.86 0.65 30.49
CA ARG A 54 0.28 0.04 29.78
C ARG A 54 -0.10 -1.19 28.97
N ARG A 55 -1.01 -2.02 29.46
CA ARG A 55 -1.50 -3.19 28.71
C ARG A 55 -2.34 -2.77 27.51
N ALA A 56 -3.19 -1.77 27.66
CA ALA A 56 -4.00 -1.24 26.56
C ALA A 56 -3.12 -0.63 25.46
N ASP A 57 -2.08 0.12 25.85
CA ASP A 57 -1.13 0.73 24.92
C ASP A 57 -0.32 -0.32 24.17
N ARG A 58 0.21 -1.34 24.87
CA ARG A 58 0.90 -2.47 24.22
C ARG A 58 -0.01 -3.21 23.25
N ALA A 59 -1.28 -3.41 23.59
CA ALA A 59 -2.24 -4.07 22.71
C ALA A 59 -2.61 -3.22 21.48
N ALA A 60 -2.58 -1.88 21.59
CA ALA A 60 -2.79 -0.99 20.46
C ALA A 60 -1.55 -0.95 19.55
N ALA A 61 -0.36 -0.83 20.14
CA ALA A 61 0.91 -0.86 19.43
C ALA A 61 1.10 -2.17 18.66
N ALA A 62 0.76 -3.33 19.26
CA ALA A 62 0.85 -4.62 18.58
C ALA A 62 -0.07 -4.71 17.36
N ARG A 63 -1.28 -4.12 17.41
CA ARG A 63 -2.20 -4.11 16.26
C ARG A 63 -1.71 -3.20 15.15
N LEU A 64 -1.18 -2.02 15.51
CA LEU A 64 -0.58 -1.11 14.54
C LEU A 64 0.67 -1.73 13.91
N ALA A 65 1.47 -2.47 14.68
CA ALA A 65 2.64 -3.18 14.16
C ALA A 65 2.27 -4.19 13.07
N VAL A 66 1.22 -5.00 13.28
CA VAL A 66 0.74 -5.95 12.26
C VAL A 66 0.27 -5.23 10.99
N ILE A 67 -0.45 -4.11 11.14
CA ILE A 67 -0.90 -3.32 10.00
C ILE A 67 0.30 -2.68 9.28
N GLY A 68 1.25 -2.12 10.01
CA GLY A 68 2.46 -1.53 9.45
C GLY A 68 3.32 -2.56 8.73
N GLN A 69 3.47 -3.77 9.27
CA GLN A 69 4.16 -4.88 8.61
C GLN A 69 3.46 -5.28 7.30
N ALA A 70 2.13 -5.37 7.29
CA ALA A 70 1.36 -5.64 6.06
C ALA A 70 1.55 -4.55 5.00
N VAL A 71 1.77 -3.31 5.43
CA VAL A 71 2.05 -2.15 4.57
C VAL A 71 3.56 -2.00 4.28
N GLY A 72 4.42 -2.88 4.78
CA GLY A 72 5.86 -2.88 4.54
C GLY A 72 6.63 -1.77 5.28
N VAL A 73 6.07 -1.23 6.36
CA VAL A 73 6.75 -0.29 7.27
C VAL A 73 7.74 -1.07 8.13
N ARG A 74 8.95 -0.53 8.32
CA ARG A 74 10.02 -1.17 9.09
C ARG A 74 9.61 -1.38 10.55
N ASP A 75 10.04 -2.50 11.13
CA ASP A 75 9.82 -2.82 12.54
C ASP A 75 10.42 -1.74 13.44
N GLY A 76 9.54 -1.00 14.14
CA GLY A 76 9.88 0.14 15.00
C GLY A 76 9.04 1.39 14.72
N GLU A 77 8.75 1.68 13.45
CA GLU A 77 7.93 2.82 13.03
C GLU A 77 6.44 2.46 12.90
N ALA A 78 6.14 1.16 12.76
CA ALA A 78 4.80 0.62 12.66
C ALA A 78 3.92 0.82 13.92
N ALA A 79 4.45 1.44 14.98
CA ALA A 79 3.72 1.74 16.20
C ALA A 79 2.86 3.02 16.11
N SER A 80 3.02 3.85 15.06
CA SER A 80 2.20 5.05 14.86
C SER A 80 1.42 4.99 13.55
N LEU A 81 0.14 5.43 13.62
CA LEU A 81 -0.71 5.53 12.43
C LEU A 81 -0.13 6.53 11.42
N GLU A 82 0.47 7.62 11.92
CA GLU A 82 1.09 8.66 11.09
C GLU A 82 2.24 8.11 10.26
N ALA A 83 3.10 7.26 10.82
CA ALA A 83 4.19 6.62 10.08
C ALA A 83 3.66 5.67 8.99
N ILE A 84 2.59 4.93 9.27
CA ILE A 84 1.94 4.06 8.28
C ILE A 84 1.39 4.87 7.12
N VAL A 85 0.64 5.95 7.41
CA VAL A 85 0.06 6.82 6.38
C VAL A 85 1.14 7.53 5.58
N SER A 86 2.17 8.05 6.23
CA SER A 86 3.31 8.71 5.59
C SER A 86 4.07 7.75 4.65
N SER A 87 4.34 6.53 5.11
CA SER A 87 5.00 5.50 4.30
C SER A 87 4.16 5.11 3.07
N LEU A 88 2.84 4.95 3.26
CA LEU A 88 1.92 4.66 2.16
C LEU A 88 1.88 5.81 1.15
N GLY A 89 1.78 7.05 1.63
CA GLY A 89 1.83 8.25 0.80
C GLY A 89 3.12 8.31 -0.03
N ALA A 90 4.28 8.15 0.61
CA ALA A 90 5.57 8.16 -0.08
C ALA A 90 5.73 7.01 -1.09
N ARG A 91 5.11 5.84 -0.86
CA ARG A 91 5.09 4.75 -1.83
C ARG A 91 4.18 5.07 -3.01
N LEU A 92 3.01 5.65 -2.75
CA LEU A 92 2.06 6.07 -3.78
C LEU A 92 2.65 7.19 -4.63
N ASP A 93 3.30 8.19 -4.03
CA ASP A 93 3.96 9.29 -4.73
C ASP A 93 5.08 8.77 -5.63
N ARG A 94 5.89 7.83 -5.15
CA ARG A 94 6.90 7.16 -5.99
C ARG A 94 6.25 6.42 -7.15
N ALA A 95 5.21 5.62 -6.89
CA ALA A 95 4.51 4.89 -7.94
C ALA A 95 3.88 5.84 -8.97
N HIS A 96 3.29 6.95 -8.52
CA HIS A 96 2.74 8.00 -9.36
C HIS A 96 3.84 8.66 -10.21
N ASN A 97 4.97 9.02 -9.62
CA ASN A 97 6.10 9.59 -10.35
C ASN A 97 6.65 8.63 -11.41
N PHE A 98 6.78 7.33 -11.10
CA PHE A 98 7.18 6.32 -12.08
C PHE A 98 6.15 6.19 -13.21
N LYS A 99 4.85 6.14 -12.88
CA LYS A 99 3.78 6.06 -13.87
C LYS A 99 3.77 7.28 -14.78
N SER A 100 3.85 8.49 -14.22
CA SER A 100 3.88 9.74 -14.97
C SER A 100 5.14 9.84 -15.84
N ALA A 101 6.31 9.42 -15.33
CA ALA A 101 7.54 9.38 -16.12
C ALA A 101 7.45 8.37 -17.27
N PHE A 102 6.91 7.17 -17.02
CA PHE A 102 6.68 6.15 -18.04
C PHE A 102 5.70 6.65 -19.12
N ALA A 103 4.58 7.25 -18.72
CA ALA A 103 3.61 7.85 -19.64
C ALA A 103 4.21 8.99 -20.47
N ALA A 104 5.21 9.71 -19.96
CA ALA A 104 5.89 10.78 -20.70
C ALA A 104 6.93 10.27 -21.73
N LEU A 105 7.24 8.96 -21.76
CA LEU A 105 8.20 8.41 -22.71
C LEU A 105 7.67 8.47 -24.15
N ARG A 106 8.56 8.88 -25.06
CA ARG A 106 8.28 8.91 -26.51
C ARG A 106 8.49 7.56 -27.19
N GLN A 107 9.28 6.68 -26.58
CA GLN A 107 9.47 5.33 -27.08
C GLN A 107 8.18 4.53 -26.82
N PRO A 108 7.56 3.93 -27.85
CA PRO A 108 6.32 3.19 -27.66
C PRO A 108 6.58 1.92 -26.84
N ALA A 109 5.91 1.82 -25.69
CA ALA A 109 5.97 0.67 -24.81
C ALA A 109 4.69 0.56 -24.00
N VAL A 110 4.40 -0.63 -23.48
CA VAL A 110 3.20 -0.91 -22.69
C VAL A 110 3.49 -1.92 -21.60
N LEU A 111 2.96 -1.63 -20.41
CA LEU A 111 2.97 -2.52 -19.27
C LEU A 111 1.61 -3.21 -19.19
N ILE A 112 1.62 -4.53 -19.15
CA ILE A 112 0.39 -5.34 -19.13
C ILE A 112 0.31 -6.25 -17.90
N GLY A 113 -0.92 -6.51 -17.49
CA GLY A 113 -1.30 -7.49 -16.48
C GLY A 113 -1.23 -8.93 -16.98
N GLY A 114 -1.48 -9.88 -16.09
CA GLY A 114 -1.44 -11.32 -16.42
C GLY A 114 -2.60 -11.79 -17.29
N ASP A 115 -3.65 -11.01 -17.38
CA ASP A 115 -4.84 -11.17 -18.21
C ASP A 115 -4.77 -10.38 -19.53
N GLY A 116 -3.66 -9.66 -19.77
CA GLY A 116 -3.50 -8.80 -20.94
C GLY A 116 -4.15 -7.41 -20.82
N GLU A 117 -4.65 -7.04 -19.64
CA GLU A 117 -5.08 -5.67 -19.35
C GLU A 117 -3.89 -4.70 -19.41
N ILE A 118 -4.07 -3.54 -20.03
CA ILE A 118 -3.08 -2.47 -20.08
C ILE A 118 -3.04 -1.75 -18.72
N LEU A 119 -1.96 -1.96 -17.97
CA LEU A 119 -1.70 -1.29 -16.69
C LEU A 119 -1.09 0.10 -16.89
N GLY A 120 -0.49 0.34 -18.05
CA GLY A 120 0.03 1.65 -18.44
C GLY A 120 0.68 1.62 -19.81
N ALA A 121 0.50 2.69 -20.58
CA ALA A 121 1.11 2.89 -21.88
C ALA A 121 2.00 4.13 -21.87
N THR A 122 3.05 4.13 -22.68
CA THR A 122 3.83 5.34 -22.93
C THR A 122 3.07 6.26 -23.88
N GLY A 123 3.30 7.57 -23.78
CA GLY A 123 2.70 8.54 -24.69
C GLY A 123 3.14 8.32 -26.14
N GLY A 124 4.31 7.73 -26.37
CA GLY A 124 4.73 7.26 -27.69
C GLY A 124 3.82 6.19 -28.29
N LEU A 125 3.30 5.29 -27.46
CA LEU A 125 2.36 4.25 -27.90
C LEU A 125 0.95 4.81 -28.09
N THR A 126 0.44 5.58 -27.13
CA THR A 126 -0.89 6.20 -27.23
C THR A 126 -0.99 7.18 -28.40
N ALA A 127 0.12 7.82 -28.78
CA ALA A 127 0.18 8.65 -29.99
C ALA A 127 0.15 7.84 -31.31
N ALA A 128 0.60 6.58 -31.29
CA ALA A 128 0.56 5.70 -32.44
C ALA A 128 -0.78 4.98 -32.56
N GLU A 129 -1.35 4.55 -31.43
CA GLU A 129 -2.63 3.87 -31.33
C GLU A 129 -3.41 4.38 -30.11
N PRO A 130 -4.45 5.23 -30.29
CA PRO A 130 -5.27 5.73 -29.20
C PRO A 130 -5.99 4.64 -28.40
N ALA A 131 -6.21 3.45 -28.95
CA ALA A 131 -6.77 2.33 -28.20
C ALA A 131 -5.82 1.79 -27.09
N ALA A 132 -4.54 2.19 -27.12
CA ALA A 132 -3.56 1.86 -26.08
C ALA A 132 -3.71 2.75 -24.83
N GLU A 133 -4.92 2.78 -24.27
CA GLU A 133 -5.25 3.45 -23.01
C GLU A 133 -5.24 2.46 -21.83
N GLU A 134 -5.05 2.99 -20.62
CA GLU A 134 -5.08 2.19 -19.39
C GLU A 134 -6.47 1.56 -19.18
N GLY A 135 -6.50 0.29 -18.79
CA GLY A 135 -7.72 -0.51 -18.67
C GLY A 135 -8.20 -1.12 -19.99
N GLY A 136 -7.56 -0.78 -21.13
CA GLY A 136 -7.77 -1.45 -22.40
C GLY A 136 -7.15 -2.84 -22.45
N ILE A 137 -7.40 -3.58 -23.53
CA ILE A 137 -6.81 -4.91 -23.76
C ILE A 137 -5.73 -4.81 -24.84
N ILE A 138 -4.58 -5.42 -24.57
CA ILE A 138 -3.42 -5.35 -25.49
C ILE A 138 -3.68 -5.99 -26.87
N SER A 139 -4.58 -6.97 -26.97
CA SER A 139 -4.96 -7.60 -28.24
C SER A 139 -5.54 -6.60 -29.25
N ASP A 140 -6.20 -5.55 -28.76
CA ASP A 140 -6.81 -4.52 -29.59
C ASP A 140 -5.72 -3.62 -30.22
N VAL A 141 -4.61 -3.43 -29.51
CA VAL A 141 -3.44 -2.67 -29.95
C VAL A 141 -2.55 -3.48 -30.89
N LEU A 142 -2.45 -4.80 -30.70
CA LEU A 142 -1.63 -5.71 -31.52
C LEU A 142 -2.28 -6.10 -32.87
N GLY A 143 -3.41 -5.47 -33.23
CA GLY A 143 -4.05 -5.67 -34.53
C GLY A 143 -4.99 -6.88 -34.64
N GLY A 144 -5.64 -7.28 -33.54
CA GLY A 144 -6.79 -8.20 -33.51
C GLY A 144 -6.53 -9.68 -33.88
N GLY A 145 -5.47 -9.97 -34.64
CA GLY A 145 -5.07 -11.33 -35.04
C GLY A 145 -3.98 -11.95 -34.18
N MET A 146 -3.33 -11.17 -33.32
CA MET A 146 -2.26 -11.63 -32.44
C MET A 146 -2.75 -11.65 -30.99
N LEU A 147 -2.88 -12.85 -30.43
CA LEU A 147 -3.14 -13.03 -29.00
C LEU A 147 -1.84 -12.89 -28.23
N LEU A 148 -1.91 -12.32 -27.03
CA LEU A 148 -0.75 -12.16 -26.15
C LEU A 148 -0.07 -13.51 -25.82
N GLU A 149 -0.86 -14.57 -25.71
CA GLU A 149 -0.40 -15.93 -25.40
C GLU A 149 0.43 -16.54 -26.54
N ASP A 150 0.13 -16.15 -27.79
CA ASP A 150 0.81 -16.62 -28.99
C ASP A 150 2.03 -15.76 -29.36
N MET A 151 2.25 -14.66 -28.63
CA MET A 151 3.33 -13.72 -28.92
C MET A 151 4.66 -14.27 -28.41
N ALA A 152 5.58 -14.54 -29.33
CA ALA A 152 6.96 -14.87 -29.01
C ALA A 152 7.67 -13.72 -28.27
N ALA A 153 8.81 -14.01 -27.65
CA ALA A 153 9.61 -13.01 -26.93
C ALA A 153 9.98 -11.81 -27.81
N GLU A 154 10.15 -12.04 -29.11
CA GLU A 154 10.31 -11.02 -30.14
C GLU A 154 9.34 -11.35 -31.29
N SER A 155 8.54 -10.39 -31.72
CA SER A 155 7.56 -10.57 -32.79
C SER A 155 7.34 -9.30 -33.60
N ILE A 156 6.79 -9.41 -34.81
CA ILE A 156 6.38 -8.25 -35.60
C ILE A 156 4.90 -7.98 -35.31
N ALA A 157 4.62 -6.79 -34.79
CA ALA A 157 3.25 -6.32 -34.53
C ALA A 157 2.95 -5.09 -35.40
N VAL A 158 1.68 -4.95 -35.78
CA VAL A 158 1.16 -3.74 -36.42
C VAL A 158 0.41 -2.96 -35.35
N VAL A 159 0.82 -1.72 -35.13
CA VAL A 159 0.19 -0.81 -34.17
C VAL A 159 -0.18 0.46 -34.93
N GLY A 160 -1.48 0.77 -34.99
CA GLY A 160 -2.03 1.74 -35.94
C GLY A 160 -1.66 1.34 -37.39
N ASP A 161 -1.05 2.26 -38.12
CA ASP A 161 -0.62 2.05 -39.52
C ASP A 161 0.87 1.66 -39.67
N ARG A 162 1.56 1.33 -38.57
CA ARG A 162 3.02 1.12 -38.57
C ARG A 162 3.40 -0.26 -38.04
N ARG A 163 4.49 -0.80 -38.60
CA ARG A 163 5.10 -2.05 -38.15
C ARG A 163 6.15 -1.79 -37.08
N TYR A 164 6.09 -2.59 -36.03
CA TYR A 164 7.04 -2.57 -34.93
C TYR A 164 7.58 -3.98 -34.70
N VAL A 165 8.84 -4.05 -34.28
CA VAL A 165 9.37 -5.20 -33.57
C VAL A 165 8.96 -5.03 -32.10
N ALA A 166 8.10 -5.93 -31.64
CA ALA A 166 7.60 -6.01 -30.28
C ALA A 166 8.45 -7.01 -29.48
N GLU A 167 9.19 -6.52 -28.50
CA GLU A 167 9.93 -7.32 -27.53
C GLU A 167 9.17 -7.42 -26.21
N ARG A 168 8.89 -8.64 -25.76
CA ARG A 168 8.24 -8.91 -24.46
C ARG A 168 9.27 -9.27 -23.40
N ARG A 169 9.21 -8.59 -22.26
CA ARG A 169 9.99 -8.91 -21.05
C ARG A 169 9.06 -9.13 -19.87
N GLU A 170 9.23 -10.24 -19.17
CA GLU A 170 8.49 -10.53 -17.93
C GLU A 170 9.07 -9.76 -16.75
N LEU A 171 8.20 -9.15 -15.94
CA LEU A 171 8.58 -8.32 -14.77
C LEU A 171 8.24 -8.98 -13.43
N GLY A 172 7.58 -10.14 -13.45
CA GLY A 172 7.14 -10.89 -12.26
C GLY A 172 5.69 -10.58 -11.85
N GLY A 173 5.08 -11.51 -11.10
CA GLY A 173 3.68 -11.39 -10.67
C GLY A 173 2.67 -11.47 -11.81
N GLY A 174 3.01 -12.17 -12.89
CA GLY A 174 2.21 -12.29 -14.10
C GLY A 174 2.25 -11.07 -15.02
N ARG A 175 3.04 -10.04 -14.69
CA ARG A 175 3.12 -8.80 -15.50
C ARG A 175 4.23 -8.90 -16.52
N SER A 176 4.02 -8.27 -17.67
CA SER A 176 5.06 -8.12 -18.69
C SER A 176 5.09 -6.71 -19.27
N LEU A 177 6.25 -6.31 -19.75
CA LEU A 177 6.48 -5.10 -20.53
C LEU A 177 6.64 -5.51 -21.99
N ILE A 178 6.00 -4.78 -22.90
CA ILE A 178 6.24 -4.92 -24.34
C ILE A 178 6.85 -3.60 -24.82
N GLU A 179 8.03 -3.67 -25.40
CA GLU A 179 8.72 -2.55 -26.04
C GLU A 179 8.54 -2.65 -27.55
N PHE A 180 8.20 -1.55 -28.20
CA PHE A 180 8.00 -1.51 -29.65
C PHE A 180 9.10 -0.65 -30.29
N SER A 181 9.96 -1.30 -31.05
CA SER A 181 10.97 -0.65 -31.88
C SER A 181 10.46 -0.56 -33.32
N PRO A 182 10.56 0.60 -34.02
CA PRO A 182 10.13 0.68 -35.41
C PRO A 182 10.82 -0.40 -36.25
N ALA A 183 10.04 -1.26 -36.91
CA ALA A 183 10.59 -2.16 -37.90
C ALA A 183 11.04 -1.30 -39.08
N GLY A 184 12.34 -1.29 -39.41
CA GLY A 184 12.87 -0.49 -40.51
C GLY A 184 12.07 -0.71 -41.80
N TYR A 185 12.10 0.28 -42.70
CA TYR A 185 11.52 0.11 -44.03
C TYR A 185 12.25 -1.01 -44.76
N HIS A 186 11.52 -2.05 -45.17
CA HIS A 186 12.03 -3.02 -46.14
C HIS A 186 12.01 -2.33 -47.51
N ILE A 187 13.13 -1.71 -47.89
CA ILE A 187 13.37 -1.34 -49.29
C ILE A 187 13.69 -2.65 -50.00
N ALA A 188 12.89 -3.03 -50.99
CA ALA A 188 13.24 -4.16 -51.83
C ALA A 188 14.52 -3.79 -52.62
N ASP A 189 15.48 -4.71 -52.72
CA ASP A 189 16.76 -4.47 -53.42
C ASP A 189 16.55 -3.95 -54.86
N ASP A 190 15.41 -4.25 -55.50
CA ASP A 190 15.05 -3.77 -56.84
C ASP A 190 14.87 -2.25 -56.96
N ASP A 191 14.66 -1.52 -55.85
CA ASP A 191 14.53 -0.05 -55.85
C ASP A 191 15.87 0.69 -55.68
N PHE A 192 16.98 -0.02 -55.44
CA PHE A 192 18.31 0.59 -55.34
C PHE A 192 18.91 0.97 -56.71
N ASP A 193 18.45 0.35 -57.80
CA ASP A 193 18.94 0.60 -59.16
C ASP A 193 18.35 1.88 -59.80
N ALA A 194 17.48 2.61 -59.11
CA ALA A 194 16.75 3.77 -59.64
C ALA A 194 17.23 5.15 -59.12
N PHE A 195 18.31 5.23 -58.33
CA PHE A 195 18.87 6.48 -57.79
C PHE A 195 20.29 6.79 -58.29
#